data_AF-A0A9D8P2P4-F1
#
_entry.id   AF-A0A9D8P2P4-F1
#
_cell.length_a   1.000
_cell.length_b   1.000
_cell.length_c   1.000
_cell.angle_alpha   90.00
_cell.angle_beta   90.00
_cell.angle_gamma   90.00
#
_symmetry.space_group_name_H-M   'P 1'
#
loop_
_entity.id
_entity.type
_entity.pdbx_description
1 polymer ?
#
loop_
_entity_poly.entity_id
_entity_poly.type
_entity_poly.pdbx_seq_one_letter_code
_entity_poly.pdbx_strand_id
1 'polypeptide(L)'
;MKKTFQSRDDLINYVASIAPWAKGNASSIFGGSKAAMARLLQVDPVAYSRSRNDGDGAVSQLSPYIHHGILTLSQVRDHALRQVAAPEQAMRFIQELAWRDYWQRQAILHPEWLWQDVESYKTGFDAQDYAQSLPQD
;
A
#
# COMPACT_ATOMS: atom_id res chain seq x y z
N MET A 1 -23.73 -7.40 -7.78
CA MET A 1 -23.04 -6.20 -8.29
C MET A 1 -22.44 -6.49 -9.66
N LYS A 2 -22.44 -5.51 -10.57
CA LYS A 2 -21.79 -5.59 -11.89
C LYS A 2 -20.26 -5.69 -11.69
N LYS A 3 -19.61 -6.65 -12.36
CA LYS A 3 -18.17 -6.94 -12.20
C LYS A 3 -17.34 -6.66 -13.46
N THR A 4 -17.99 -6.43 -14.59
CA THR A 4 -17.34 -6.22 -15.89
C THR A 4 -17.83 -4.90 -16.49
N PHE A 5 -16.91 -4.12 -17.02
CA PHE A 5 -17.13 -2.77 -17.56
C PHE A 5 -16.40 -2.65 -18.91
N GLN A 6 -16.96 -1.91 -19.87
CA GLN A 6 -16.33 -1.78 -21.19
C GLN A 6 -15.17 -0.79 -21.14
N SER A 7 -15.25 0.20 -20.24
CA SER A 7 -14.22 1.21 -20.02
C SER A 7 -14.00 1.50 -18.53
N ARG A 8 -12.93 2.25 -18.23
CA ARG A 8 -12.70 2.80 -16.88
C ARG A 8 -13.79 3.80 -16.51
N ASP A 9 -14.23 4.64 -17.45
CA ASP A 9 -15.26 5.65 -17.20
C ASP A 9 -16.61 5.00 -16.88
N ASP A 10 -16.93 3.87 -17.50
CA ASP A 10 -18.13 3.09 -17.16
C ASP A 10 -18.08 2.59 -15.72
N LEU A 11 -16.91 2.14 -15.25
CA LEU A 11 -16.71 1.71 -13.87
C LEU A 11 -16.85 2.90 -12.92
N ILE A 12 -16.25 4.04 -13.24
CA ILE A 12 -16.33 5.27 -12.43
C ILE A 12 -17.79 5.71 -12.31
N ASN A 13 -18.51 5.81 -13.42
CA ASN A 13 -19.93 6.19 -13.45
C ASN A 13 -20.81 5.21 -12.67
N TYR A 14 -20.53 3.91 -12.77
CA TYR A 14 -21.23 2.89 -11.98
C TYR A 14 -20.95 3.01 -10.49
N VAL A 15 -19.69 3.24 -10.09
CA VAL A 15 -19.33 3.42 -8.67
C VAL A 15 -19.98 4.70 -8.12
N ALA A 16 -19.98 5.79 -8.88
CA ALA A 16 -20.63 7.04 -8.49
C ALA A 16 -22.14 6.88 -8.29
N SER A 17 -22.81 6.04 -9.08
CA SER A 17 -24.26 5.80 -8.94
C SER A 17 -24.62 4.98 -7.70
N ILE A 18 -23.73 4.08 -7.25
CA ILE A 18 -23.95 3.25 -6.05
C ILE A 18 -23.37 3.87 -4.77
N ALA A 19 -22.51 4.88 -4.90
CA ALA A 19 -21.88 5.58 -3.78
C ALA A 19 -22.03 7.11 -3.93
N PRO A 20 -23.27 7.65 -3.92
CA PRO A 20 -23.51 9.09 -4.11
C PRO A 20 -22.94 9.96 -2.97
N TRP A 21 -22.58 9.35 -1.84
CA TRP A 21 -21.93 10.00 -0.71
C TRP A 21 -20.42 10.20 -0.91
N ALA A 22 -19.80 9.47 -1.86
CA ALA A 22 -18.37 9.58 -2.12
C ALA A 22 -18.09 10.89 -2.89
N LYS A 23 -17.30 11.78 -2.29
CA LYS A 23 -16.89 13.05 -2.92
C LYS A 23 -15.55 12.86 -3.63
N GLY A 24 -15.33 13.62 -4.69
CA GLY A 24 -14.05 13.68 -5.42
C GLY A 24 -13.99 12.81 -6.67
N ASN A 25 -12.83 12.81 -7.31
CA ASN A 25 -12.57 12.07 -8.54
C ASN A 25 -12.02 10.68 -8.26
N ALA A 26 -12.15 9.77 -9.24
CA ALA A 26 -11.50 8.48 -9.16
C ALA A 26 -9.98 8.64 -9.09
N SER A 27 -9.32 7.77 -8.31
CA SER A 27 -7.85 7.71 -8.21
C SER A 27 -7.21 7.58 -9.60
N SER A 28 -5.98 8.08 -9.78
CA SER A 28 -5.17 7.83 -10.98
C SER A 28 -4.65 6.39 -11.06
N ILE A 29 -4.74 5.62 -9.97
CA ILE A 29 -4.27 4.24 -9.91
C ILE A 29 -5.22 3.33 -10.69
N PHE A 30 -4.65 2.49 -11.55
CA PHE A 30 -5.39 1.46 -12.28
C PHE A 30 -5.46 0.19 -11.46
N GLY A 31 -6.67 -0.27 -11.12
CA GLY A 31 -6.86 -1.53 -10.42
C GLY A 31 -6.73 -2.76 -11.33
N GLY A 32 -6.87 -3.93 -10.72
CA GLY A 32 -6.92 -5.23 -11.41
C GLY A 32 -5.54 -5.86 -11.68
N SER A 33 -5.57 -7.15 -12.02
CA SER A 33 -4.37 -7.99 -12.09
C SER A 33 -3.36 -7.55 -13.16
N LYS A 34 -3.82 -6.98 -14.27
CA LYS A 34 -2.93 -6.48 -15.34
C LYS A 34 -2.05 -5.34 -14.85
N ALA A 35 -2.64 -4.33 -14.21
CA ALA A 35 -1.91 -3.19 -13.67
C ALA A 35 -1.00 -3.61 -12.51
N ALA A 36 -1.49 -4.51 -11.64
CA ALA A 36 -0.71 -5.08 -10.55
C ALA A 36 0.55 -5.79 -11.05
N MET A 37 0.42 -6.67 -12.05
CA MET A 37 1.54 -7.40 -12.63
C MET A 37 2.52 -6.46 -13.33
N ALA A 38 2.03 -5.46 -14.06
CA ALA A 38 2.88 -4.46 -14.70
C ALA A 38 3.74 -3.71 -13.66
N ARG A 39 3.18 -3.38 -12.49
CA ARG A 39 3.95 -2.76 -11.40
C ARG A 39 4.91 -3.74 -10.73
N LEU A 40 4.51 -5.00 -10.53
CA LEU A 40 5.37 -6.02 -9.96
C LEU A 40 6.64 -6.22 -10.79
N LEU A 41 6.50 -6.27 -12.13
CA LEU A 41 7.63 -6.44 -13.04
C LEU A 41 8.63 -5.27 -13.04
N GLN A 42 8.24 -4.11 -12.51
CA GLN A 42 9.11 -2.92 -12.41
C GLN A 42 9.82 -2.83 -11.06
N VAL A 43 9.62 -3.80 -10.16
CA VAL A 43 10.29 -3.80 -8.86
C VAL A 43 11.78 -4.04 -9.03
N ASP A 44 12.57 -3.07 -8.60
CA ASP A 44 14.02 -3.18 -8.41
C ASP A 44 14.33 -3.09 -6.89
N PRO A 45 14.61 -4.22 -6.22
CA PRO A 45 14.90 -4.22 -4.79
C PRO A 45 16.18 -3.45 -4.42
N VAL A 46 17.16 -3.39 -5.33
CA VAL A 46 18.44 -2.70 -5.11
C VAL A 46 18.27 -1.20 -5.20
N ALA A 47 17.56 -0.71 -6.23
CA ALA A 47 17.21 0.71 -6.33
C ALA A 47 16.30 1.13 -5.17
N TYR A 48 15.29 0.33 -4.84
CA TYR A 48 14.42 0.56 -3.68
C TYR A 48 15.23 0.75 -2.40
N SER A 49 16.16 -0.17 -2.12
CA SER A 49 17.02 -0.13 -0.93
C SER A 49 17.79 1.20 -0.76
N ARG A 50 18.18 1.83 -1.88
CA ARG A 50 18.95 3.09 -1.90
C ARG A 50 18.07 4.33 -1.68
N SER A 51 16.83 4.31 -2.14
CA SER A 51 15.95 5.50 -2.16
C SER A 51 14.60 5.30 -1.47
N ARG A 52 14.41 4.25 -0.67
CA ARG A 52 13.10 3.90 -0.07
C ARG A 52 12.44 5.01 0.78
N ASN A 53 13.24 5.94 1.29
CA ASN A 53 12.78 7.06 2.12
C ASN A 53 12.57 8.35 1.31
N ASP A 54 12.75 8.30 -0.01
CA ASP A 54 12.52 9.39 -0.94
C ASP A 54 11.20 9.14 -1.68
N GLY A 55 10.28 10.10 -1.62
CA GLY A 55 8.97 10.01 -2.26
C GLY A 55 9.06 9.89 -3.78
N ASP A 56 10.10 10.47 -4.38
CA ASP A 56 10.39 10.39 -5.82
C ASP A 56 11.38 9.27 -6.16
N GLY A 57 11.80 8.49 -5.17
CA GLY A 57 12.70 7.36 -5.32
C GLY A 57 12.05 6.15 -6.02
N ALA A 58 12.80 5.05 -6.07
CA ALA A 58 12.38 3.75 -6.60
C ALA A 58 11.33 3.03 -5.72
N VAL A 59 10.31 3.72 -5.23
CA VAL A 59 9.18 3.15 -4.49
C VAL A 59 8.38 2.19 -5.37
N SER A 60 7.96 1.05 -4.81
CA SER A 60 7.35 -0.04 -5.61
C SER A 60 5.93 0.24 -6.09
N GLN A 61 5.21 1.14 -5.42
CA GLN A 61 3.80 1.46 -5.68
C GLN A 61 2.88 0.22 -5.66
N LEU A 62 3.27 -0.83 -4.92
CA LEU A 62 2.51 -2.09 -4.83
C LEU A 62 1.43 -2.10 -3.74
N SER A 63 1.45 -1.13 -2.82
CA SER A 63 0.54 -1.08 -1.67
C SER A 63 -0.95 -1.24 -2.03
N PRO A 64 -1.54 -0.58 -3.06
CA PRO A 64 -2.97 -0.79 -3.38
C PRO A 64 -3.27 -2.22 -3.84
N TYR A 65 -2.37 -2.85 -4.60
CA TYR A 65 -2.58 -4.21 -5.10
C TYR A 65 -2.44 -5.27 -4.02
N ILE A 66 -1.51 -5.05 -3.08
CA ILE A 66 -1.35 -5.92 -1.91
C ILE A 66 -2.52 -5.72 -0.95
N HIS A 67 -2.96 -4.47 -0.72
CA HIS A 67 -4.08 -4.17 0.18
C HIS A 67 -5.38 -4.84 -0.28
N HIS A 68 -5.66 -4.81 -1.58
CA HIS A 68 -6.85 -5.45 -2.15
C HIS A 68 -6.67 -6.94 -2.52
N GLY A 69 -5.56 -7.57 -2.11
CA GLY A 69 -5.34 -9.01 -2.31
C GLY A 69 -5.12 -9.45 -3.76
N ILE A 70 -4.81 -8.51 -4.66
CA ILE A 70 -4.48 -8.81 -6.07
C ILE A 70 -3.09 -9.46 -6.16
N LEU A 71 -2.17 -9.03 -5.29
CA LEU A 71 -0.85 -9.63 -5.10
C LEU A 71 -0.71 -10.10 -3.65
N THR A 72 -0.18 -11.31 -3.45
CA THR A 72 0.18 -11.80 -2.12
C THR A 72 1.59 -11.34 -1.73
N LEU A 73 1.85 -11.24 -0.41
CA LEU A 73 3.19 -10.91 0.08
C LEU A 73 4.26 -11.93 -0.38
N SER A 74 3.90 -13.21 -0.44
CA SER A 74 4.80 -14.27 -0.93
C SER A 74 5.13 -14.10 -2.42
N GLN A 75 4.14 -13.78 -3.27
CA GLN A 75 4.37 -13.51 -4.69
C GLN A 75 5.35 -12.34 -4.89
N VAL A 76 5.17 -11.26 -4.11
CA VAL A 76 6.03 -10.07 -4.19
C VAL A 76 7.44 -10.36 -3.69
N ARG A 77 7.59 -11.07 -2.56
CA ARG A 77 8.88 -11.53 -2.03
C ARG A 77 9.62 -12.41 -3.03
N ASP A 78 8.95 -13.43 -3.56
CA ASP A 78 9.59 -14.40 -4.47
C ASP A 78 9.98 -13.73 -5.79
N HIS A 79 9.20 -12.74 -6.25
CA HIS A 79 9.59 -11.91 -7.38
C HIS A 79 10.86 -11.11 -7.07
N ALA A 80 10.91 -10.39 -5.95
CA ALA A 80 12.06 -9.59 -5.55
C ALA A 80 13.35 -10.43 -5.42
N LEU A 81 13.26 -11.62 -4.83
CA LEU A 81 14.41 -12.53 -4.71
C LEU A 81 14.95 -13.01 -6.06
N ARG A 82 14.10 -13.14 -7.08
CA ARG A 82 14.53 -13.50 -8.43
C ARG A 82 15.20 -12.35 -9.19
N GLN A 83 15.04 -11.10 -8.74
CA GLN A 83 15.63 -9.92 -9.38
C GLN A 83 17.05 -9.61 -8.92
N VAL A 84 17.58 -10.34 -7.94
CA VAL A 84 18.88 -10.06 -7.32
C VAL A 84 19.80 -11.25 -7.40
N ALA A 85 21.11 -11.00 -7.48
CA ALA A 85 22.11 -12.06 -7.51
C ALA A 85 22.31 -12.75 -6.15
N ALA A 86 22.05 -12.02 -5.07
CA ALA A 86 22.20 -12.50 -3.69
C ALA A 86 21.00 -12.02 -2.84
N PRO A 87 20.36 -12.88 -2.02
CA PRO A 87 19.16 -12.54 -1.27
C PRO A 87 19.26 -11.29 -0.38
N GLU A 88 20.46 -11.01 0.14
CA GLU A 88 20.76 -9.88 1.02
C GLU A 88 20.46 -8.54 0.34
N GLN A 89 20.57 -8.48 -0.98
CA GLN A 89 20.29 -7.29 -1.78
C GLN A 89 18.80 -6.90 -1.75
N ALA A 90 17.91 -7.88 -1.55
CA ALA A 90 16.47 -7.66 -1.44
C ALA A 90 15.99 -7.53 0.02
N MET A 91 16.87 -7.71 1.01
CA MET A 91 16.48 -7.82 2.42
C MET A 91 15.70 -6.60 2.93
N ARG A 92 16.14 -5.39 2.56
CA ARG A 92 15.44 -4.14 2.94
C ARG A 92 14.03 -4.07 2.37
N PHE A 93 13.83 -4.53 1.14
CA PHE A 93 12.50 -4.57 0.52
C PHE A 93 11.61 -5.63 1.19
N ILE A 94 12.16 -6.82 1.46
CA ILE A 94 11.44 -7.92 2.12
C ILE A 94 11.06 -7.56 3.56
N GLN A 95 11.90 -6.80 4.26
CA GLN A 95 11.61 -6.32 5.61
C GLN A 95 10.32 -5.47 5.65
N GLU A 96 10.06 -4.64 4.65
CA GLU A 96 8.83 -3.84 4.57
C GLU A 96 7.59 -4.72 4.34
N LEU A 97 7.73 -5.81 3.57
CA LEU A 97 6.66 -6.81 3.43
C LEU A 97 6.39 -7.51 4.77
N ALA A 98 7.44 -7.80 5.56
CA ALA A 98 7.31 -8.39 6.88
C ALA A 98 6.66 -7.42 7.88
N TRP A 99 6.99 -6.13 7.84
CA TRP A 99 6.31 -5.10 8.63
C TRP A 99 4.82 -5.07 8.34
N ARG A 100 4.45 -5.13 7.06
CA ARG A 100 3.04 -5.21 6.66
C ARG A 100 2.34 -6.45 7.24
N ASP A 101 2.96 -7.64 7.14
CA ASP A 101 2.39 -8.87 7.69
C ASP A 101 2.25 -8.79 9.21
N TYR A 102 3.28 -8.29 9.89
CA TYR A 102 3.29 -8.12 11.34
C TYR A 102 2.13 -7.26 11.81
N TRP A 103 1.97 -6.04 11.28
CA TRP A 103 0.91 -5.13 11.72
C TRP A 103 -0.49 -5.65 11.39
N GLN A 104 -0.66 -6.35 10.26
CA GLN A 104 -1.94 -6.99 9.95
C GLN A 104 -2.28 -8.10 10.97
N ARG A 105 -1.29 -8.89 11.40
CA ARG A 105 -1.49 -9.89 12.46
C ARG A 105 -1.78 -9.25 13.81
N GLN A 106 -1.07 -8.18 14.18
CA GLN A 106 -1.34 -7.45 15.41
C GLN A 106 -2.79 -6.93 15.43
N ALA A 107 -3.26 -6.33 14.35
CA ALA A 107 -4.65 -5.87 14.24
C ALA A 107 -5.70 -6.99 14.39
N ILE A 108 -5.40 -8.19 13.91
CA ILE A 108 -6.30 -9.35 14.02
C ILE A 108 -6.29 -9.92 15.44
N LEU A 109 -5.11 -10.01 16.06
CA LEU A 109 -4.93 -10.57 17.40
C LEU A 109 -5.37 -9.61 18.51
N HIS A 110 -5.21 -8.30 18.27
CA HIS A 110 -5.44 -7.21 19.21
C HIS A 110 -6.28 -6.10 18.55
N PRO A 111 -7.55 -6.38 18.19
CA PRO A 111 -8.42 -5.37 17.58
C PRO A 111 -8.63 -4.12 18.46
N GLU A 112 -8.46 -4.24 19.78
CA GLU A 112 -8.52 -3.16 20.74
C GLU A 112 -7.40 -2.11 20.58
N TRP A 113 -6.27 -2.47 19.96
CA TRP A 113 -5.15 -1.56 19.75
C TRP A 113 -5.29 -0.67 18.51
N LEU A 114 -6.21 -0.99 17.58
CA LEU A 114 -6.30 -0.30 16.28
C LEU A 114 -6.50 1.22 16.39
N TRP A 115 -7.15 1.66 17.46
CA TRP A 115 -7.51 3.06 17.69
C TRP A 115 -6.81 3.65 18.91
N GLN A 116 -5.76 2.98 19.40
CA GLN A 116 -5.00 3.39 20.57
C GLN A 116 -3.52 3.42 20.23
N ASP A 117 -2.80 4.40 20.78
CA ASP A 117 -1.35 4.43 20.67
C ASP A 117 -0.76 3.21 21.39
N VAL A 118 -0.02 2.39 20.65
CA VAL A 118 0.64 1.18 21.20
C VAL A 118 1.81 1.57 22.12
N GLU A 119 2.47 2.70 21.83
CA GLU A 119 3.51 3.31 22.65
C GLU A 119 3.36 4.83 22.65
N SER A 120 3.80 5.49 23.72
CA SER A 120 3.95 6.94 23.75
C SER A 120 4.92 7.44 22.68
N TYR A 121 4.67 8.63 22.17
CA TYR A 121 5.49 9.24 21.13
C TYR A 121 6.88 9.59 21.67
N LYS A 122 7.92 9.36 20.84
CA LYS A 122 9.33 9.59 21.22
C LYS A 122 9.86 10.95 20.71
N THR A 123 8.95 11.89 20.46
CA THR A 123 9.22 13.19 19.85
C THR A 123 9.13 14.35 20.83
N GLY A 124 8.66 14.11 22.07
CA GLY A 124 8.36 15.15 23.06
C GLY A 124 6.99 15.80 22.90
N PHE A 125 6.16 15.28 21.98
CA PHE A 125 4.77 15.65 21.76
C PHE A 125 3.87 14.44 22.00
N ASP A 126 2.64 14.66 22.45
CA ASP A 126 1.61 13.63 22.63
C ASP A 126 0.54 13.72 21.53
N ALA A 127 -0.30 12.69 21.39
CA ALA A 127 -1.41 12.68 20.42
C ALA A 127 -2.35 13.90 20.54
N GLN A 128 -2.52 14.42 21.77
CA GLN A 128 -3.31 15.60 22.07
C GLN A 128 -2.71 16.92 21.54
N ASP A 129 -1.40 16.95 21.23
CA ASP A 129 -0.74 18.13 20.66
C ASP A 129 -1.04 18.28 19.16
N TYR A 130 -1.60 17.25 18.51
CA TYR A 130 -1.95 17.25 17.11
C TYR A 130 -3.44 17.53 16.90
N ALA A 131 -3.75 18.36 15.90
CA ALA A 131 -5.13 18.64 15.52
C ALA A 131 -5.80 17.37 14.94
N GLN A 132 -7.06 17.11 15.34
CA GLN A 132 -7.83 15.97 14.82
C GLN A 132 -8.27 16.15 13.36
N SER A 133 -8.25 17.38 12.85
CA SER A 133 -8.55 17.70 11.46
C SER A 133 -7.31 18.21 10.74
N LEU A 134 -7.14 17.78 9.49
CA LEU A 134 -6.16 18.38 8.60
C LEU A 134 -6.50 19.87 8.36
N PRO A 135 -5.49 20.74 8.20
CA PRO A 135 -5.71 22.11 7.75
C PRO A 135 -6.49 22.14 6.43
N GLN A 136 -7.22 23.23 6.18
CA GLN A 136 -7.69 23.51 4.83
C GLN A 136 -6.51 24.09 4.04
N ASP A 137 -6.23 23.49 2.88
CA ASP A 137 -5.22 23.97 1.93
C ASP A 137 -5.53 25.39 1.42
#